data_AF-A0A6M4BDK8-F1
#
_entry.id   AF-A0A6M4BDK8-F1
#
_cell.length_a   1.000
_cell.length_b   1.000
_cell.length_c   1.000
_cell.angle_alpha   90.00
_cell.angle_beta   90.00
_cell.angle_gamma   90.00
#
_symmetry.space_group_name_H-M   'P 1'
#
loop_
_entity.id
_entity.type
_entity.pdbx_description
1 polymer ?
#
loop_
_entity_poly.entity_id
_entity_poly.type
_entity_poly.pdbx_seq_one_letter_code
_entity_poly.pdbx_strand_id
1 'polypeptide(L)'
;QMVNSQAPNIKSGWKNIFSVFHLAASDQDEAIVDLAFQTTGKIITELYERQFPAMIDSFQDAVKCLSEFACNAKFPDTSMEAIRLVRSCASAVGISPQLFAEHAGLEGEPGAPEVDRVWLRGWFPLLFS
;
A
#
# COMPACT_ATOMS: atom_id res chain seq x y z
N GLN A 1 18.42 8.19 -2.06
CA GLN A 1 17.69 7.16 -2.85
C GLN A 1 16.62 7.84 -3.69
N MET A 2 16.49 7.45 -4.97
CA MET A 2 15.70 8.15 -6.01
C MET A 2 14.22 8.33 -5.67
N VAL A 3 13.58 7.34 -5.03
CA VAL A 3 12.14 7.39 -4.70
C VAL A 3 11.81 8.54 -3.75
N ASN A 4 12.64 8.77 -2.73
CA ASN A 4 12.40 9.84 -1.76
C ASN A 4 12.63 11.24 -2.36
N SER A 5 13.61 11.37 -3.29
CA SER A 5 13.89 12.65 -3.97
C SER A 5 12.92 13.00 -5.10
N GLN A 6 12.23 11.99 -5.68
CA GLN A 6 11.35 12.17 -6.83
C GLN A 6 9.87 11.87 -6.51
N ALA A 7 9.54 11.54 -5.25
CA ALA A 7 8.18 11.26 -4.80
C ALA A 7 7.12 12.28 -5.27
N PRO A 8 7.39 13.61 -5.31
CA PRO A 8 6.42 14.60 -5.81
C PRO A 8 6.15 14.50 -7.32
N ASN A 9 7.07 13.89 -8.08
CA ASN A 9 7.00 13.78 -9.54
C ASN A 9 6.43 12.43 -10.02
N ILE A 10 6.26 11.46 -9.12
CA ILE A 10 5.74 10.13 -9.46
C ILE A 10 4.21 10.16 -9.43
N LYS A 11 3.58 10.10 -10.61
CA LYS A 11 2.12 10.13 -10.76
C LYS A 11 1.48 8.77 -11.01
N SER A 12 2.18 7.84 -11.65
CA SER A 12 1.64 6.51 -12.02
C SER A 12 2.60 5.35 -11.73
N GLY A 13 3.78 5.64 -11.17
CA GLY A 13 4.83 4.63 -10.93
C GLY A 13 4.65 3.82 -9.64
N TRP A 14 3.72 4.21 -8.77
CA TRP A 14 3.60 3.64 -7.43
C TRP A 14 3.25 2.16 -7.44
N LYS A 15 2.35 1.71 -8.33
CA LYS A 15 2.03 0.28 -8.52
C LYS A 15 3.28 -0.56 -8.78
N ASN A 16 4.13 -0.10 -9.70
CA ASN A 16 5.37 -0.79 -10.05
C ASN A 16 6.37 -0.79 -8.89
N ILE A 17 6.46 0.32 -8.15
CA ILE A 17 7.34 0.42 -6.98
C ILE A 17 6.93 -0.60 -5.91
N PHE A 18 5.65 -0.66 -5.55
CA PHE A 18 5.16 -1.66 -4.61
C PHE A 18 5.28 -3.09 -5.13
N SER A 19 5.12 -3.31 -6.44
CA SER A 19 5.35 -4.63 -7.05
C SER A 19 6.80 -5.10 -6.90
N VAL A 20 7.78 -4.20 -7.05
CA VAL A 20 9.20 -4.51 -6.84
C VAL A 20 9.48 -4.79 -5.36
N PHE A 21 8.93 -4.00 -4.44
CA PHE A 21 9.11 -4.23 -3.01
C PHE A 21 8.43 -5.51 -2.53
N HIS A 22 7.29 -5.87 -3.11
CA HIS A 22 6.62 -7.14 -2.85
C HIS A 22 7.53 -8.32 -3.23
N LEU A 23 8.18 -8.28 -4.40
CA LEU A 23 9.15 -9.31 -4.77
C LEU A 23 10.34 -9.35 -3.79
N ALA A 24 10.89 -8.18 -3.46
CA ALA A 24 12.01 -8.04 -2.54
C ALA A 24 11.68 -8.50 -1.11
N ALA A 25 10.42 -8.43 -0.69
CA ALA A 25 9.97 -8.88 0.63
C ALA A 25 10.19 -10.38 0.86
N SER A 26 10.27 -11.17 -0.22
CA SER A 26 10.50 -12.62 -0.20
C SER A 26 11.97 -13.02 -0.42
N ASP A 27 12.87 -12.05 -0.54
CA ASP A 27 14.29 -12.31 -0.81
C ASP A 27 14.97 -13.06 0.35
N GLN A 28 16.10 -13.71 0.04
CA GLN A 28 16.94 -14.40 1.02
C GLN A 28 17.96 -13.45 1.66
N ASP A 29 18.32 -12.37 0.97
CA ASP A 29 19.23 -11.36 1.47
C ASP A 29 18.51 -10.39 2.41
N GLU A 30 18.86 -10.45 3.69
CA GLU A 30 18.32 -9.57 4.73
C GLU A 30 18.49 -8.08 4.41
N ALA A 31 19.59 -7.68 3.79
CA ALA A 31 19.83 -6.29 3.44
C ALA A 31 18.85 -5.80 2.36
N ILE A 32 18.45 -6.66 1.43
CA ILE A 32 17.45 -6.35 0.40
C ILE A 32 16.07 -6.19 1.05
N VAL A 33 15.68 -7.15 1.89
CA VAL A 33 14.40 -7.14 2.60
C VAL A 33 14.28 -5.89 3.48
N ASP A 34 15.31 -5.60 4.29
CA ASP A 34 15.33 -4.44 5.18
C ASP A 34 15.27 -3.12 4.40
N LEU A 35 16.03 -2.98 3.31
CA LEU A 35 16.01 -1.78 2.50
C LEU A 35 14.64 -1.54 1.83
N ALA A 36 14.04 -2.60 1.31
CA ALA A 36 12.70 -2.55 0.71
C ALA A 36 11.65 -2.20 1.77
N PHE A 37 11.76 -2.78 2.97
CA PHE A 37 10.83 -2.52 4.07
C PHE A 37 10.93 -1.08 4.58
N GLN A 38 12.14 -0.58 4.85
CA GLN A 38 12.34 0.80 5.30
C GLN A 38 11.81 1.82 4.28
N THR A 39 11.99 1.54 2.99
CA THR A 39 11.47 2.41 1.93
C THR A 39 9.95 2.37 1.87
N THR A 40 9.36 1.17 1.95
CA THR A 40 7.90 0.97 2.03
C THR A 40 7.32 1.69 3.24
N GLY A 41 7.92 1.53 4.42
CA GLY A 41 7.52 2.20 5.65
C GLY A 41 7.47 3.72 5.50
N LYS A 42 8.52 4.34 4.95
CA LYS A 42 8.55 5.79 4.67
C LYS A 42 7.45 6.23 3.72
N ILE A 43 7.15 5.45 2.68
CA ILE A 43 6.06 5.77 1.75
C ILE A 43 4.72 5.78 2.49
N ILE A 44 4.45 4.76 3.31
CA ILE A 44 3.19 4.63 4.05
C ILE A 44 3.07 5.68 5.16
N THR A 45 4.15 6.02 5.87
CA THR A 45 4.08 6.97 6.99
C THR A 45 4.20 8.43 6.57
N GLU A 46 4.95 8.75 5.52
CA GLU A 46 5.21 10.14 5.12
C GLU A 46 4.43 10.56 3.87
N LEU A 47 4.38 9.70 2.84
CA LEU A 47 3.77 10.08 1.56
C LEU A 47 2.26 9.91 1.56
N TYR A 48 1.73 8.88 2.22
CA TYR A 48 0.27 8.77 2.37
C TYR A 48 -0.28 9.99 3.11
N GLU A 49 0.35 10.46 4.19
CA GLU A 49 -0.12 11.66 4.90
C GLU A 49 -0.18 12.91 4.02
N ARG A 50 0.73 13.04 3.04
CA ARG A 50 0.87 14.26 2.22
C ARG A 50 0.13 14.21 0.89
N GLN A 51 0.04 13.04 0.27
CA GLN A 51 -0.41 12.90 -1.12
C GLN A 51 -1.18 11.60 -1.40
N PHE A 52 -1.89 11.05 -0.41
CA PHE A 52 -2.72 9.85 -0.59
C PHE A 52 -3.64 9.87 -1.82
N PRO A 53 -4.37 10.97 -2.14
CA PRO A 53 -5.25 10.99 -3.32
C PRO A 53 -4.53 10.72 -4.64
N ALA A 54 -3.26 11.12 -4.75
CA ALA A 54 -2.46 10.88 -5.95
C ALA A 54 -1.90 9.45 -6.03
N MET A 55 -2.03 8.67 -4.96
CA MET A 55 -1.49 7.32 -4.82
C MET A 55 -2.57 6.25 -4.62
N ILE A 56 -3.85 6.65 -4.62
CA ILE A 56 -5.00 5.78 -4.33
C ILE A 56 -5.07 4.57 -5.26
N ASP A 57 -4.59 4.74 -6.50
CA ASP A 57 -4.53 3.69 -7.51
C ASP A 57 -3.63 2.53 -7.08
N SER A 58 -2.54 2.83 -6.37
CA SER A 58 -1.54 1.87 -5.88
C SER A 58 -1.82 1.30 -4.49
N PHE A 59 -2.95 1.66 -3.87
CA PHE A 59 -3.26 1.24 -2.51
C PHE A 59 -3.28 -0.28 -2.34
N GLN A 60 -3.86 -1.01 -3.29
CA GLN A 60 -3.95 -2.46 -3.22
C GLN A 60 -2.58 -3.12 -3.34
N ASP A 61 -1.73 -2.60 -4.22
CA ASP A 61 -0.35 -3.06 -4.39
C ASP A 61 0.46 -2.84 -3.10
N ALA A 62 0.22 -1.71 -2.42
CA ALA A 62 0.85 -1.42 -1.13
C ALA A 62 0.41 -2.40 -0.04
N VAL A 63 -0.89 -2.67 0.08
CA VAL A 63 -1.42 -3.65 1.04
C VAL A 63 -0.87 -5.05 0.77
N LYS A 64 -0.85 -5.48 -0.50
CA LYS A 64 -0.26 -6.76 -0.90
C LYS A 64 1.23 -6.84 -0.57
N CYS A 65 1.98 -5.76 -0.82
CA CYS A 65 3.39 -5.67 -0.46
C CYS A 65 3.60 -5.80 1.05
N LEU A 66 2.79 -5.11 1.87
CA LEU A 66 2.87 -5.18 3.33
C LEU A 66 2.47 -6.57 3.86
N SER A 67 1.46 -7.23 3.27
CA SER A 67 1.10 -8.60 3.61
C SER A 67 2.26 -9.58 3.40
N GLU A 68 3.02 -9.42 2.31
CA GLU A 68 4.20 -10.26 2.07
C GLU A 68 5.27 -10.07 3.16
N PHE A 69 5.55 -8.82 3.55
CA PHE A 69 6.44 -8.56 4.69
C PHE A 69 5.89 -9.13 6.00
N ALA A 70 4.59 -9.03 6.24
CA ALA A 70 3.94 -9.52 7.45
C ALA A 70 3.95 -11.06 7.57
N CYS A 71 3.98 -11.76 6.44
CA CYS A 71 4.03 -13.23 6.38
C CYS A 71 5.45 -13.79 6.33
N ASN A 72 6.49 -12.95 6.32
CA ASN A 72 7.87 -13.42 6.24
C ASN A 72 8.42 -13.85 7.62
N ALA A 73 8.18 -15.11 7.97
CA ALA A 73 8.59 -15.70 9.25
C ALA A 73 10.10 -15.66 9.56
N LYS A 74 10.96 -15.35 8.58
CA LYS A 74 12.41 -15.19 8.81
C LYS A 74 12.75 -13.88 9.52
N PHE A 75 11.93 -12.85 9.36
CA PHE A 75 12.15 -11.50 9.89
C PHE A 75 10.96 -11.09 10.78
N PRO A 76 10.87 -11.60 12.03
CA PRO A 76 9.70 -11.40 12.88
C PRO A 76 9.48 -9.93 13.28
N ASP A 77 10.55 -9.16 13.50
CA ASP A 77 10.43 -7.74 13.83
C ASP A 77 9.86 -6.94 12.66
N THR A 78 10.38 -7.18 11.45
CA THR A 78 9.85 -6.63 10.19
C THR A 78 8.39 -7.03 9.98
N SER A 79 8.05 -8.29 10.24
CA SER A 79 6.68 -8.78 10.11
C SER A 79 5.72 -8.04 11.06
N MET A 80 6.11 -7.85 12.32
CA MET A 80 5.31 -7.12 13.31
C MET A 80 5.12 -5.65 12.93
N GLU A 81 6.17 -5.00 12.43
CA GLU A 81 6.09 -3.61 11.98
C GLU A 81 5.27 -3.49 10.68
N ALA A 82 5.32 -4.48 9.79
CA ALA A 82 4.47 -4.54 8.60
C ALA A 82 2.98 -4.60 8.99
N ILE A 83 2.62 -5.43 9.98
CA ILE A 83 1.26 -5.46 10.54
C ILE A 83 0.85 -4.09 11.09
N ARG A 84 1.77 -3.37 11.75
CA ARG A 84 1.52 -2.01 12.23
C ARG A 84 1.16 -1.08 11.06
N LEU A 85 1.88 -1.15 9.95
CA LEU A 85 1.64 -0.36 8.74
C LEU A 85 0.34 -0.77 8.02
N VAL A 86 -0.03 -2.05 8.00
CA VAL A 86 -1.35 -2.51 7.49
C VAL A 86 -2.48 -1.82 8.25
N ARG A 87 -2.36 -1.65 9.57
CA ARG A 87 -3.35 -0.86 10.34
C ARG A 87 -3.37 0.62 9.94
N SER A 88 -2.23 1.20 9.58
CA SER A 88 -2.19 2.57 9.03
C SER A 88 -2.95 2.64 7.70
N CYS A 89 -2.84 1.62 6.83
CA CYS A 89 -3.64 1.52 5.62
C CYS A 89 -5.14 1.41 5.94
N ALA A 90 -5.54 0.62 6.95
CA ALA A 90 -6.93 0.54 7.40
C ALA A 90 -7.46 1.89 7.90
N SER A 91 -6.66 2.66 8.63
CA SER A 91 -7.00 4.03 9.03
C SER A 91 -7.20 4.95 7.81
N ALA A 92 -6.40 4.81 6.75
CA ALA A 92 -6.57 5.57 5.52
C ALA A 92 -7.92 5.28 4.84
N VAL A 93 -8.35 4.01 4.81
CA VAL A 93 -9.69 3.62 4.31
C VAL A 93 -10.80 4.25 5.16
N GLY A 94 -10.66 4.20 6.49
CA GLY A 94 -11.65 4.75 7.41
C GLY A 94 -11.76 6.29 7.38
N ILE A 95 -10.65 7.00 7.16
CA ILE A 95 -10.60 8.47 7.13
C ILE A 95 -11.04 9.04 5.78
N SER A 96 -10.76 8.31 4.69
CA SER A 96 -11.00 8.78 3.32
C SER A 96 -11.85 7.84 2.47
N PRO A 97 -13.01 7.33 2.95
CA PRO A 97 -13.84 6.39 2.20
C PRO A 97 -14.29 6.96 0.83
N GLN A 98 -14.55 8.26 0.76
CA GLN A 98 -14.94 8.96 -0.47
C GLN A 98 -13.90 8.83 -1.60
N LEU A 99 -12.59 8.84 -1.27
CA LEU A 99 -11.53 8.68 -2.27
C LEU A 99 -11.57 7.30 -2.93
N PHE A 100 -11.85 6.26 -2.14
CA PHE A 100 -12.01 4.89 -2.64
C PHE A 100 -13.26 4.73 -3.50
N ALA A 101 -14.37 5.35 -3.08
CA ALA A 101 -15.62 5.36 -3.83
C ALA A 101 -15.49 6.06 -5.20
N GLU A 102 -14.88 7.25 -5.22
CA GLU A 102 -14.63 8.04 -6.43
C GLU A 102 -13.68 7.33 -7.39
N HIS A 103 -12.56 6.82 -6.88
CA HIS A 103 -11.60 6.08 -7.69
C HIS A 103 -12.22 4.82 -8.30
N ALA A 104 -13.03 4.08 -7.54
CA ALA A 104 -13.75 2.92 -8.06
C ALA A 104 -14.78 3.28 -9.14
N GLY A 105 -15.36 4.48 -9.11
CA GLY A 105 -16.25 4.98 -10.15
C GLY A 105 -15.57 5.28 -11.49
N LEU A 106 -14.25 5.49 -11.49
CA LEU A 106 -13.45 5.72 -12.69
C LEU A 106 -13.01 4.42 -13.39
N GLU A 107 -12.83 3.33 -12.63
CA GLU A 107 -12.36 2.03 -13.15
C GLU A 107 -13.44 0.93 -13.18
N GLY A 108 -14.61 1.13 -12.55
CA GLY A 108 -15.64 0.11 -12.36
C GLY A 108 -16.91 0.27 -13.21
N GLU A 109 -17.81 -0.72 -13.14
CA GLU A 109 -19.12 -0.63 -13.78
C GLU A 109 -19.98 0.47 -13.16
N PRO A 110 -20.54 1.39 -13.96
CA PRO A 110 -21.43 2.43 -13.47
C PRO A 110 -22.72 1.79 -12.92
N GLY A 111 -22.85 1.72 -11.59
CA GLY A 111 -24.08 1.22 -10.96
C GLY A 111 -23.94 0.65 -9.54
N ALA A 112 -22.73 0.29 -9.09
CA ALA A 112 -22.55 -0.25 -7.74
C ALA A 112 -22.76 0.82 -6.64
N PRO A 113 -23.44 0.47 -5.53
CA PRO A 113 -23.51 1.32 -4.34
C PRO A 113 -22.13 1.81 -3.88
N GLU A 114 -22.07 3.02 -3.33
CA GLU A 114 -20.82 3.62 -2.84
C GLU A 114 -20.12 2.75 -1.79
N VAL A 115 -20.90 2.18 -0.87
CA VAL A 115 -20.40 1.29 0.19
C VAL A 115 -19.70 0.06 -0.36
N ASP A 116 -20.21 -0.53 -1.43
CA ASP A 116 -19.62 -1.72 -2.06
C ASP A 116 -18.30 -1.39 -2.73
N ARG A 117 -18.17 -0.17 -3.27
CA ARG A 117 -16.95 0.33 -3.89
C ARG A 117 -15.82 0.54 -2.87
N VAL A 118 -16.14 1.17 -1.74
CA VAL A 118 -15.17 1.32 -0.63
C VAL A 118 -14.79 -0.05 -0.08
N TRP A 119 -15.77 -0.94 0.07
CA TRP A 119 -15.52 -2.31 0.53
C TRP A 119 -14.56 -3.05 -0.41
N LEU A 120 -14.86 -3.08 -1.71
CA LEU A 120 -14.07 -3.82 -2.70
C LEU A 120 -12.65 -3.26 -2.89
N ARG A 121 -12.48 -1.93 -2.84
CA ARG A 121 -11.17 -1.30 -3.14
C ARG A 121 -10.32 -0.98 -1.93
N GLY A 122 -10.92 -0.79 -0.76
CA GLY A 122 -10.22 -0.47 0.49
C GLY A 122 -10.15 -1.66 1.44
N TRP A 123 -11.31 -2.14 1.89
CA TRP A 123 -11.38 -3.13 2.98
C TRP A 123 -11.10 -4.57 2.53
N PHE A 124 -11.58 -4.97 1.36
CA PHE A 124 -11.39 -6.33 0.85
C PHE A 124 -9.90 -6.67 0.68
N PRO A 125 -9.05 -5.82 0.07
CA PRO A 125 -7.61 -6.04 0.04
C PRO A 125 -6.97 -6.15 1.42
N LEU A 126 -7.49 -5.49 2.47
CA LEU A 126 -6.91 -5.58 3.81
C LEU A 126 -7.27 -6.86 4.56
N LEU A 127 -8.43 -7.45 4.26
CA LEU A 127 -8.97 -8.61 4.98
C LEU A 127 -8.61 -9.94 4.32
N PHE A 128 -8.29 -9.92 3.03
CA PHE A 128 -8.11 -11.12 2.21
C PHE A 128 -6.80 -11.12 1.40
N SER A 129 -5.82 -10.28 1.76
CA SER A 129 -4.49 -10.25 1.14
C SER A 129 -3.55 -11.34 1.60
#